data_AF-A0A329LHV2-F1
#
_entry.id   AF-A0A329LHV2-F1
#
_cell.length_a   1.000
_cell.length_b   1.000
_cell.length_c   1.000
_cell.angle_alpha   90.00
_cell.angle_beta   90.00
_cell.angle_gamma   90.00
#
_symmetry.space_group_name_H-M   'P 1'
#
loop_
_entity.id
_entity.type
_entity.pdbx_description
1 polymer ?
#
loop_
_entity_poly.entity_id
_entity_poly.type
_entity_poly.pdbx_seq_one_letter_code
_entity_poly.pdbx_strand_id
1 'polypeptide(L)'
;MTASWPGPSWPNPFDPGAPQPPPPAPPSEEVNTLATLSVVFAFLLAPVGVVLGHFALKDIRRRGERGRNRALVGLTLSYAFTVIAVVALVLWATLGDKQTGQSTAHSGGTTAAGAAKLSANASAPPEPSVTAEGLQSLVLTGEDVAGLIKAPGMYVNKTWTQTHELQPGDSFDPPECTEAVFNGLTASYRDSGYRAIYGVDLGQHTNGFPHGVSEFVATFDNAAAAKGFVTKAVNHINGCAGKQLTYSHGGISGIYSVGTPAQTGPVTSVRSTLGTVQDNGRTTDVGGQHTSALRALAAKANVVVDVDVIGRDLGDDATALVQGILGRIPS
;
A
#
# COMPACT_ATOMS: atom_id res chain seq x y z
N MET A 1 -16.45 20.40 -17.37
CA MET A 1 -16.41 18.96 -17.05
C MET A 1 -15.71 18.84 -15.71
N THR A 2 -16.48 18.61 -14.64
CA THR A 2 -15.99 18.53 -13.26
C THR A 2 -15.69 17.07 -12.92
N ALA A 3 -14.42 16.72 -12.85
CA ALA A 3 -13.96 15.43 -12.33
C ALA A 3 -13.59 15.59 -10.86
N SER A 4 -14.11 14.68 -10.03
CA SER A 4 -13.98 14.67 -8.58
C SER A 4 -13.18 13.43 -8.13
N TRP A 5 -12.05 13.68 -7.45
CA TRP A 5 -11.22 12.80 -6.56
C TRP A 5 -10.28 11.77 -7.21
N PRO A 6 -9.19 11.27 -6.53
CA PRO A 6 -8.67 11.56 -5.16
C PRO A 6 -7.15 11.90 -5.08
N GLY A 7 -6.78 12.90 -4.28
CA GLY A 7 -5.38 13.19 -3.86
C GLY A 7 -5.16 12.87 -2.38
N PRO A 8 -3.92 12.94 -1.85
CA PRO A 8 -3.63 12.64 -0.44
C PRO A 8 -4.40 13.58 0.49
N SER A 9 -5.34 13.02 1.26
CA SER A 9 -6.12 13.76 2.26
C SER A 9 -5.39 13.78 3.60
N TRP A 10 -4.49 14.73 3.79
CA TRP A 10 -4.05 15.07 5.15
C TRP A 10 -5.18 15.84 5.84
N PRO A 11 -5.58 15.47 7.08
CA PRO A 11 -6.51 16.29 7.85
C PRO A 11 -5.84 17.63 8.19
N ASN A 12 -6.42 18.75 7.75
CA ASN A 12 -6.00 20.08 8.18
C ASN A 12 -6.75 20.46 9.48
N PRO A 13 -6.10 20.51 10.66
CA PRO A 13 -6.79 20.65 11.94
C PRO A 13 -7.25 22.09 12.27
N PHE A 14 -7.11 23.06 11.37
CA PHE A 14 -7.20 24.50 11.72
C PHE A 14 -8.06 25.37 10.79
N ASP A 15 -9.03 24.83 10.05
CA ASP A 15 -9.93 25.66 9.22
C ASP A 15 -11.19 26.11 9.99
N PRO A 16 -11.37 27.42 10.31
CA PRO A 16 -12.54 27.92 11.03
C PRO A 16 -13.69 28.37 10.11
N GLY A 17 -13.66 28.11 8.79
CA GLY A 17 -14.51 28.81 7.81
C GLY A 17 -15.22 28.00 6.73
N ALA A 18 -15.41 26.69 6.86
CA ALA A 18 -15.97 25.87 5.76
C ALA A 18 -17.51 26.08 5.51
N PRO A 19 -17.96 26.36 4.27
CA PRO A 19 -19.38 26.39 3.88
C PRO A 19 -20.03 24.99 3.78
N GLN A 20 -21.32 24.87 4.11
CA GLN A 20 -22.07 23.61 4.01
C GLN A 20 -22.43 23.22 2.55
N PRO A 21 -22.24 21.96 2.13
CA PRO A 21 -22.60 21.50 0.79
C PRO A 21 -24.10 21.16 0.63
N PRO A 22 -24.68 21.31 -0.58
CA PRO A 22 -26.08 20.98 -0.87
C PRO A 22 -26.32 19.46 -1.00
N PRO A 23 -27.58 18.99 -0.84
CA PRO A 23 -27.90 17.56 -0.82
C PRO A 23 -27.77 16.89 -2.21
N PRO A 24 -27.30 15.62 -2.29
CA PRO A 24 -27.10 14.91 -3.55
C PRO A 24 -28.39 14.27 -4.11
N ALA A 25 -28.48 14.23 -5.44
CA ALA A 25 -29.52 13.55 -6.20
C ALA A 25 -29.28 12.03 -6.30
N PRO A 26 -30.33 11.19 -6.47
CA PRO A 26 -30.18 9.73 -6.50
C PRO A 26 -29.64 9.23 -7.85
N PRO A 27 -28.67 8.28 -7.86
CA PRO A 27 -28.20 7.62 -9.09
C PRO A 27 -29.05 6.41 -9.48
N SER A 28 -29.16 6.18 -10.80
CA SER A 28 -29.87 5.07 -11.45
C SER A 28 -29.12 3.73 -11.37
N GLU A 29 -29.87 2.64 -11.21
CA GLU A 29 -29.39 1.24 -11.13
C GLU A 29 -28.79 0.74 -12.46
N GLU A 30 -27.50 0.43 -12.45
CA GLU A 30 -26.93 -0.66 -13.26
C GLU A 30 -26.65 -1.84 -12.33
N VAL A 31 -27.34 -2.95 -12.57
CA VAL A 31 -27.21 -4.17 -11.77
C VAL A 31 -25.85 -4.80 -12.00
N ASN A 32 -24.94 -4.55 -11.05
CA ASN A 32 -23.60 -5.11 -11.03
C ASN A 32 -23.66 -6.61 -10.74
N THR A 33 -23.15 -7.42 -11.65
CA THR A 33 -22.96 -8.88 -11.50
C THR A 33 -22.16 -9.25 -10.24
N LEU A 34 -21.31 -8.34 -9.74
CA LEU A 34 -20.62 -8.45 -8.45
C LEU A 34 -21.58 -8.42 -7.24
N ALA A 35 -22.69 -7.69 -7.32
CA ALA A 35 -23.71 -7.69 -6.28
C ALA A 35 -24.41 -9.06 -6.22
N THR A 36 -24.64 -9.70 -7.37
CA THR A 36 -25.19 -11.06 -7.43
C THR A 36 -24.22 -12.07 -6.82
N LEU A 37 -22.92 -11.99 -7.13
CA LEU A 37 -21.90 -12.89 -6.56
C LEU A 37 -21.69 -12.64 -5.05
N SER A 38 -21.77 -11.38 -4.60
CA SER A 38 -21.70 -11.00 -3.18
C SER A 38 -22.81 -11.67 -2.34
N VAL A 39 -24.02 -11.76 -2.86
CA VAL A 39 -25.14 -12.41 -2.17
C VAL A 39 -24.91 -13.92 -2.03
N VAL A 40 -24.32 -14.57 -3.05
CA VAL A 40 -24.00 -16.01 -3.01
C VAL A 40 -22.92 -16.30 -1.97
N PHE A 41 -21.87 -15.47 -1.90
CA PHE A 41 -20.80 -15.66 -0.90
C PHE A 41 -21.23 -15.28 0.52
N ALA A 42 -22.08 -14.25 0.69
CA ALA A 42 -22.65 -13.90 1.99
C ALA A 42 -23.44 -15.07 2.60
N PHE A 43 -24.16 -15.85 1.78
CA PHE A 43 -24.88 -17.04 2.23
C PHE A 43 -23.98 -18.19 2.66
N LEU A 44 -22.81 -18.36 2.02
CA LEU A 44 -21.87 -19.43 2.33
C LEU A 44 -21.03 -19.17 3.60
N LEU A 45 -20.81 -17.90 3.95
CA LEU A 45 -20.00 -17.48 5.11
C LEU A 45 -20.81 -17.02 6.34
N ALA A 46 -22.13 -16.82 6.20
CA ALA A 46 -23.04 -16.35 7.26
C ALA A 46 -23.07 -17.16 8.58
N PRO A 47 -23.01 -18.52 8.62
CA PRO A 47 -23.10 -19.22 9.90
C PRO A 47 -21.91 -18.93 10.83
N VAL A 48 -20.76 -18.51 10.27
CA VAL A 48 -19.57 -18.12 11.05
C VAL A 48 -19.74 -16.72 11.66
N GLY A 49 -20.41 -15.80 10.96
CA GLY A 49 -20.65 -14.42 11.43
C GLY A 49 -21.57 -14.34 12.65
N VAL A 50 -22.56 -15.24 12.75
CA VAL A 50 -23.52 -15.28 13.87
C VAL A 50 -22.84 -15.70 15.19
N VAL A 51 -21.86 -16.61 15.13
CA VAL A 51 -21.13 -17.06 16.33
C VAL A 51 -20.16 -15.99 16.82
N LEU A 52 -19.50 -15.29 15.90
CA LEU A 52 -18.61 -14.16 16.24
C LEU A 52 -19.38 -12.97 16.82
N GLY A 53 -20.63 -12.75 16.40
CA GLY A 53 -21.50 -11.71 16.96
C GLY A 53 -21.86 -11.91 18.43
N HIS A 54 -21.88 -13.14 18.94
CA HIS A 54 -22.18 -13.41 20.35
C HIS A 54 -21.02 -13.03 21.30
N PHE A 55 -19.77 -13.01 20.82
CA PHE A 55 -18.60 -12.59 21.62
C PHE A 55 -18.48 -11.07 21.77
N ALA A 56 -19.02 -10.30 20.83
CA ALA A 56 -18.95 -8.83 20.88
C ALA A 56 -19.89 -8.20 21.94
N LEU A 57 -20.88 -8.93 22.44
CA LEU A 57 -21.94 -8.36 23.29
C LEU A 57 -21.58 -8.22 24.78
N LYS A 58 -20.38 -8.65 25.21
CA LYS A 58 -19.99 -8.60 26.63
C LYS A 58 -19.35 -7.28 27.07
N ASP A 59 -18.90 -6.42 26.15
CA ASP A 59 -18.22 -5.16 26.51
C ASP A 59 -19.08 -3.89 26.42
N ILE A 60 -20.30 -3.97 25.88
CA ILE A 60 -21.17 -2.79 25.69
C ILE A 60 -21.91 -2.37 26.99
N ARG A 61 -21.78 -3.13 28.08
CA ARG A 61 -22.56 -2.87 29.31
C ARG A 61 -21.90 -1.92 30.33
N ARG A 62 -20.71 -1.35 30.06
CA ARG A 62 -19.95 -0.60 31.09
C ARG A 62 -19.63 0.88 30.87
N ARG A 63 -19.96 1.51 29.73
CA ARG A 63 -19.66 2.94 29.55
C ARG A 63 -20.87 3.71 29.03
N GLY A 64 -21.64 4.24 29.97
CA GLY A 64 -22.72 5.18 29.69
C GLY A 64 -22.19 6.57 29.30
N GLU A 65 -22.95 7.22 28.41
CA GLU A 65 -23.01 8.68 28.14
C GLU A 65 -21.75 9.27 27.46
N ARG A 66 -21.67 9.62 26.17
CA ARG A 66 -22.61 10.23 25.21
C ARG A 66 -22.33 9.66 23.80
N GLY A 67 -23.38 9.20 23.12
CA GLY A 67 -23.29 8.56 21.78
C GLY A 67 -24.29 7.42 21.58
N ARG A 68 -24.92 6.98 22.69
CA ARG A 68 -25.89 5.87 22.76
C ARG A 68 -27.02 6.00 21.74
N ASN A 69 -27.52 7.20 21.45
CA ASN A 69 -28.64 7.36 20.51
C ASN A 69 -28.26 7.15 19.03
N ARG A 70 -27.00 7.41 18.63
CA ARG A 70 -26.56 7.16 17.23
C ARG A 70 -26.21 5.69 16.98
N ALA A 71 -25.54 5.05 17.94
CA ALA A 71 -25.22 3.63 17.85
C ALA A 71 -26.49 2.76 17.93
N LEU A 72 -27.47 3.16 18.75
CA LEU A 72 -28.76 2.46 18.83
C LEU A 72 -29.53 2.54 17.51
N VAL A 73 -29.58 3.71 16.86
CA VAL A 73 -30.26 3.86 15.56
C VAL A 73 -29.61 3.01 14.46
N GLY A 74 -28.27 2.99 14.40
CA GLY A 74 -27.56 2.13 13.44
C GLY A 74 -27.81 0.64 13.68
N LEU A 75 -27.88 0.22 14.94
CA LEU A 75 -28.12 -1.18 15.30
C LEU A 75 -29.59 -1.60 15.10
N THR A 76 -30.54 -0.73 15.44
CA THR A 76 -31.98 -0.97 15.21
C THR A 76 -32.30 -1.04 13.73
N LEU A 77 -31.69 -0.18 12.90
CA LEU A 77 -31.85 -0.24 11.44
C LEU A 77 -31.26 -1.54 10.87
N SER A 78 -30.07 -1.94 11.32
CA SER A 78 -29.43 -3.17 10.83
C SER A 78 -30.24 -4.42 11.21
N TYR A 79 -30.81 -4.46 12.41
CA TYR A 79 -31.70 -5.55 12.83
C TYR A 79 -33.02 -5.57 12.04
N ALA A 80 -33.62 -4.40 11.80
CA ALA A 80 -34.84 -4.29 11.00
C ALA A 80 -34.63 -4.79 9.56
N PHE A 81 -33.53 -4.41 8.91
CA PHE A 81 -33.18 -4.89 7.58
C PHE A 81 -32.92 -6.40 7.55
N THR A 82 -32.26 -6.93 8.58
CA THR A 82 -31.99 -8.37 8.68
C THR A 82 -33.29 -9.17 8.83
N VAL A 83 -34.22 -8.72 9.68
CA VAL A 83 -35.52 -9.40 9.87
C VAL A 83 -36.35 -9.36 8.59
N ILE A 84 -36.40 -8.23 7.89
CA ILE A 84 -37.12 -8.10 6.61
C ILE A 84 -36.55 -9.06 5.56
N ALA A 85 -35.21 -9.15 5.47
CA ALA A 85 -34.55 -10.06 4.53
C ALA A 85 -34.84 -11.54 4.83
N VAL A 86 -34.84 -11.94 6.12
CA VAL A 86 -35.17 -13.30 6.52
C VAL A 86 -36.63 -13.64 6.21
N VAL A 87 -37.57 -12.72 6.47
CA VAL A 87 -38.99 -12.92 6.15
C VAL A 87 -39.19 -13.07 4.64
N ALA A 88 -38.57 -12.21 3.83
CA ALA A 88 -38.62 -12.30 2.37
C ALA A 88 -38.06 -13.63 1.85
N LEU A 89 -37.00 -14.13 2.46
CA LEU A 89 -36.37 -15.38 2.09
C LEU A 89 -37.19 -16.62 2.46
N VAL A 90 -37.85 -16.60 3.62
CA VAL A 90 -38.81 -17.65 4.01
C VAL A 90 -40.00 -17.65 3.06
N LEU A 91 -40.50 -16.47 2.66
CA LEU A 91 -41.58 -16.35 1.67
C LEU A 91 -41.14 -16.87 0.29
N TRP A 92 -39.91 -16.62 -0.14
CA TRP A 92 -39.38 -17.19 -1.38
C TRP A 92 -39.27 -18.73 -1.28
N ALA A 93 -38.63 -19.24 -0.25
CA ALA A 93 -38.41 -20.68 -0.08
C ALA A 93 -39.71 -21.48 0.06
N THR A 94 -40.78 -20.86 0.54
CA THR A 94 -42.11 -21.51 0.65
C THR A 94 -42.94 -21.42 -0.62
N LEU A 95 -42.60 -20.57 -1.59
CA LEU A 95 -43.35 -20.40 -2.85
C LEU A 95 -42.58 -20.84 -4.12
N GLY A 96 -41.28 -21.15 -4.05
CA GLY A 96 -40.47 -21.47 -5.22
C GLY A 96 -40.13 -22.96 -5.36
N ASP A 97 -41.00 -23.74 -6.02
CA ASP A 97 -40.71 -25.11 -6.44
C ASP A 97 -40.99 -25.23 -7.95
N LYS A 98 -40.01 -25.69 -8.75
CA LYS A 98 -40.13 -26.63 -9.90
C LYS A 98 -38.95 -26.63 -10.92
N GLN A 99 -38.53 -27.87 -11.22
CA GLN A 99 -37.83 -28.47 -12.39
C GLN A 99 -36.28 -28.48 -12.38
N THR A 100 -35.51 -29.59 -12.29
CA THR A 100 -35.45 -31.00 -12.82
C THR A 100 -34.89 -31.20 -14.24
N GLY A 101 -33.72 -31.88 -14.30
CA GLY A 101 -33.31 -32.89 -15.30
C GLY A 101 -32.27 -32.44 -16.36
N GLN A 102 -31.40 -33.27 -16.97
CA GLN A 102 -30.79 -34.60 -16.75
C GLN A 102 -29.81 -34.83 -17.95
N SER A 103 -28.61 -35.39 -17.69
CA SER A 103 -27.66 -36.22 -18.50
C SER A 103 -27.50 -36.04 -20.05
N THR A 104 -26.33 -36.18 -20.70
CA THR A 104 -25.45 -37.37 -20.88
C THR A 104 -24.19 -37.03 -21.71
N ALA A 105 -23.18 -37.91 -21.66
CA ALA A 105 -21.84 -37.87 -22.25
C ALA A 105 -21.76 -38.04 -23.79
N HIS A 106 -20.61 -37.71 -24.39
CA HIS A 106 -20.08 -38.36 -25.61
C HIS A 106 -18.55 -38.35 -25.67
N SER A 107 -17.98 -39.52 -25.96
CA SER A 107 -16.56 -39.79 -26.18
C SER A 107 -16.16 -39.60 -27.65
N GLY A 108 -14.87 -39.37 -27.90
CA GLY A 108 -14.25 -39.54 -29.22
C GLY A 108 -12.78 -39.13 -29.19
N GLY A 109 -11.86 -40.10 -29.32
CA GLY A 109 -10.42 -39.86 -29.40
C GLY A 109 -9.85 -40.16 -30.78
N THR A 110 -8.67 -39.61 -31.08
CA THR A 110 -7.69 -40.15 -32.04
C THR A 110 -6.28 -39.68 -31.68
N THR A 111 -5.33 -40.60 -31.76
CA THR A 111 -3.87 -40.46 -31.59
C THR A 111 -3.15 -40.08 -32.90
N ALA A 112 -2.00 -39.41 -32.82
CA ALA A 112 -0.79 -39.71 -33.62
C ALA A 112 0.42 -38.86 -33.17
N ALA A 113 1.59 -39.50 -33.21
CA ALA A 113 2.87 -39.06 -32.69
C ALA A 113 3.66 -38.13 -33.63
N GLY A 114 4.55 -37.32 -33.05
CA GLY A 114 5.60 -36.57 -33.74
C GLY A 114 6.82 -36.42 -32.82
N ALA A 115 7.98 -36.87 -33.32
CA ALA A 115 9.19 -37.18 -32.58
C ALA A 115 9.96 -35.98 -32.01
N ALA A 116 10.77 -36.30 -31.00
CA ALA A 116 11.62 -35.43 -30.22
C ALA A 116 12.70 -34.66 -30.99
N LYS A 117 13.05 -33.48 -30.48
CA LYS A 117 14.43 -32.99 -30.46
C LYS A 117 14.73 -32.44 -29.06
N LEU A 118 15.39 -33.26 -28.24
CA LEU A 118 16.05 -32.78 -27.02
C LEU A 118 17.10 -31.74 -27.41
N SER A 119 17.01 -30.55 -26.83
CA SER A 119 18.17 -29.73 -26.53
C SER A 119 18.02 -29.31 -25.08
N ALA A 120 18.48 -30.20 -24.19
CA ALA A 120 18.64 -29.89 -22.78
C ALA A 120 19.83 -28.93 -22.65
N ASN A 121 19.56 -27.63 -22.62
CA ASN A 121 20.45 -26.76 -21.86
C ASN A 121 20.18 -27.10 -20.39
N ALA A 122 21.19 -27.66 -19.73
CA ALA A 122 21.20 -27.85 -18.30
C ALA A 122 21.09 -26.47 -17.64
N SER A 123 19.87 -26.07 -17.30
CA SER A 123 19.63 -24.93 -16.42
C SER A 123 20.26 -25.26 -15.07
N ALA A 124 21.10 -24.35 -14.59
CA ALA A 124 21.39 -24.26 -13.17
C ALA A 124 20.08 -24.35 -12.36
N PRO A 125 20.12 -24.82 -11.10
CA PRO A 125 18.94 -24.83 -10.24
C PRO A 125 18.23 -23.46 -10.36
N PRO A 126 16.90 -23.42 -10.59
CA PRO A 126 16.21 -22.14 -10.62
C PRO A 126 16.50 -21.46 -9.29
N GLU A 127 17.16 -20.29 -9.34
CA GLU A 127 17.26 -19.43 -8.16
C GLU A 127 15.84 -19.29 -7.60
N PRO A 128 15.65 -19.37 -6.27
CA PRO A 128 14.34 -19.16 -5.68
C PRO A 128 13.87 -17.75 -6.07
N SER A 129 13.00 -17.70 -7.07
CA SER A 129 12.51 -16.47 -7.66
C SER A 129 11.15 -16.15 -7.08
N VAL A 130 11.02 -14.97 -6.49
CA VAL A 130 9.72 -14.42 -6.10
C VAL A 130 8.93 -14.11 -7.37
N THR A 131 7.67 -14.53 -7.40
CA THR A 131 6.73 -14.21 -8.49
C THR A 131 6.01 -12.89 -8.19
N ALA A 132 5.28 -12.35 -9.18
CA ALA A 132 4.51 -11.12 -8.99
C ALA A 132 3.48 -11.23 -7.86
N GLU A 133 2.83 -12.40 -7.71
CA GLU A 133 1.83 -12.68 -6.69
C GLU A 133 2.43 -12.75 -5.28
N GLY A 134 3.73 -13.09 -5.19
CA GLY A 134 4.46 -13.16 -3.93
C GLY A 134 4.92 -11.82 -3.37
N LEU A 135 4.85 -10.72 -4.14
CA LEU A 135 5.39 -9.42 -3.70
C LEU A 135 4.63 -8.83 -2.51
N GLN A 136 3.30 -8.98 -2.47
CA GLN A 136 2.49 -8.42 -1.39
C GLN A 136 2.80 -9.03 -0.02
N SER A 137 3.27 -10.26 0.05
CA SER A 137 3.62 -10.88 1.34
C SER A 137 4.99 -10.45 1.88
N LEU A 138 5.80 -9.76 1.05
CA LEU A 138 7.13 -9.30 1.44
C LEU A 138 7.12 -7.97 2.20
N VAL A 139 6.21 -7.05 1.86
CA VAL A 139 6.08 -5.77 2.57
C VAL A 139 5.64 -5.99 4.02
N LEU A 140 6.03 -5.08 4.91
CA LEU A 140 5.75 -5.19 6.34
C LEU A 140 4.31 -4.78 6.62
N THR A 141 3.71 -5.35 7.67
CA THR A 141 2.42 -4.86 8.15
C THR A 141 2.61 -3.57 8.95
N GLY A 142 1.56 -2.77 9.12
CA GLY A 142 1.64 -1.59 9.98
C GLY A 142 2.09 -1.92 11.41
N GLU A 143 1.74 -3.09 11.94
CA GLU A 143 2.20 -3.55 13.26
C GLU A 143 3.70 -3.85 13.27
N ASP A 144 4.22 -4.54 12.23
CA ASP A 144 5.65 -4.82 12.10
C ASP A 144 6.47 -3.53 11.96
N VAL A 145 6.01 -2.60 11.11
CA VAL A 145 6.63 -1.28 10.94
C VAL A 145 6.65 -0.55 12.28
N ALA A 146 5.50 -0.47 12.96
CA ALA A 146 5.39 0.20 14.26
C ALA A 146 6.33 -0.38 15.32
N GLY A 147 6.50 -1.70 15.34
CA GLY A 147 7.42 -2.39 16.24
C GLY A 147 8.89 -2.11 15.93
N LEU A 148 9.27 -2.12 14.65
CA LEU A 148 10.66 -1.94 14.21
C LEU A 148 11.16 -0.50 14.42
N ILE A 149 10.36 0.50 14.08
CA ILE A 149 10.77 1.91 14.13
C ILE A 149 10.22 2.64 15.37
N LYS A 150 9.56 1.92 16.29
CA LYS A 150 8.97 2.46 17.53
C LYS A 150 7.96 3.59 17.27
N ALA A 151 7.24 3.53 16.15
CA ALA A 151 6.19 4.47 15.78
C ALA A 151 4.81 3.81 15.93
N PRO A 152 4.16 3.86 17.11
CA PRO A 152 2.85 3.23 17.28
C PRO A 152 1.77 3.93 16.43
N GLY A 153 0.72 3.19 16.07
CA GLY A 153 -0.41 3.74 15.31
C GLY A 153 -0.14 3.88 13.82
N MET A 154 0.78 3.08 13.25
CA MET A 154 0.95 3.00 11.80
C MET A 154 -0.29 2.39 11.15
N TYR A 155 -0.69 2.95 10.02
CA TYR A 155 -1.81 2.48 9.22
C TYR A 155 -1.46 2.58 7.73
N VAL A 156 -2.04 1.69 6.92
CA VAL A 156 -1.86 1.71 5.48
C VAL A 156 -2.68 2.88 4.90
N ASN A 157 -1.98 3.80 4.25
CA ASN A 157 -2.58 4.88 3.48
C ASN A 157 -2.99 4.40 2.09
N LYS A 158 -2.06 3.74 1.41
CA LYS A 158 -2.20 3.40 0.00
C LYS A 158 -1.37 2.17 -0.34
N THR A 159 -1.84 1.42 -1.32
CA THR A 159 -1.08 0.34 -1.95
C THR A 159 -0.85 0.65 -3.42
N TRP A 160 0.23 0.10 -3.95
CA TRP A 160 0.69 0.30 -5.31
C TRP A 160 0.95 -1.06 -5.96
N THR A 161 0.45 -1.25 -7.17
CA THR A 161 0.76 -2.42 -8.02
C THR A 161 1.57 -2.02 -9.26
N GLN A 162 1.90 -0.74 -9.36
CA GLN A 162 2.67 -0.11 -10.42
C GLN A 162 3.55 0.98 -9.81
N THR A 163 4.57 1.40 -10.55
CA THR A 163 5.32 2.61 -10.22
C THR A 163 4.42 3.82 -10.33
N HIS A 164 4.82 4.94 -9.72
CA HIS A 164 4.02 6.15 -9.74
C HIS A 164 4.77 7.32 -10.37
N GLU A 165 4.03 8.17 -11.07
CA GLU A 165 4.55 9.45 -11.55
C GLU A 165 4.49 10.49 -10.44
N LEU A 166 5.31 11.53 -10.58
CA LEU A 166 5.18 12.74 -9.77
C LEU A 166 3.80 13.37 -10.01
N GLN A 167 3.25 14.04 -8.99
CA GLN A 167 1.93 14.66 -9.12
C GLN A 167 2.02 15.88 -10.05
N PRO A 168 0.99 16.16 -10.85
CA PRO A 168 0.91 17.42 -11.57
C PRO A 168 1.04 18.60 -10.61
N GLY A 169 2.02 19.47 -10.86
CA GLY A 169 2.33 20.61 -10.00
C GLY A 169 3.45 20.38 -8.99
N ASP A 170 3.96 19.14 -8.86
CA ASP A 170 5.22 18.92 -8.15
C ASP A 170 6.40 19.49 -8.94
N SER A 171 7.32 20.11 -8.21
CA SER A 171 8.60 20.59 -8.75
C SER A 171 9.73 20.18 -7.81
N PHE A 172 10.78 19.61 -8.41
CA PHE A 172 11.99 19.14 -7.75
C PHE A 172 13.21 19.78 -8.39
N ASP A 173 14.03 20.46 -7.58
CA ASP A 173 15.22 21.18 -8.06
C ASP A 173 16.46 20.84 -7.21
N PRO A 174 17.51 20.24 -7.79
CA PRO A 174 17.60 19.81 -9.18
C PRO A 174 16.84 18.48 -9.40
N PRO A 175 16.17 18.28 -10.55
CA PRO A 175 15.30 17.14 -10.77
C PRO A 175 16.04 15.80 -10.75
N GLU A 176 17.32 15.78 -11.14
CA GLU A 176 18.15 14.58 -11.08
C GLU A 176 18.48 14.11 -9.65
N CYS A 177 18.07 14.82 -8.60
CA CYS A 177 18.25 14.37 -7.22
C CYS A 177 16.94 13.94 -6.54
N THR A 178 15.83 13.94 -7.27
CA THR A 178 14.53 13.46 -6.77
C THR A 178 14.64 12.03 -6.23
N GLU A 179 15.33 11.17 -6.98
CA GLU A 179 15.57 9.77 -6.64
C GLU A 179 16.67 9.61 -5.57
N ALA A 180 17.15 10.66 -4.93
CA ALA A 180 17.93 10.55 -3.69
C ALA A 180 17.06 10.51 -2.44
N VAL A 181 15.80 10.93 -2.57
CA VAL A 181 14.87 11.09 -1.44
C VAL A 181 13.65 10.18 -1.57
N PHE A 182 13.07 10.08 -2.76
CA PHE A 182 11.78 9.39 -2.99
C PHE A 182 11.95 8.05 -3.73
N ASN A 183 11.16 7.05 -3.38
CA ASN A 183 11.16 5.71 -4.00
C ASN A 183 9.95 5.48 -4.92
N GLY A 184 9.88 4.30 -5.56
CA GLY A 184 8.70 3.86 -6.32
C GLY A 184 8.36 4.64 -7.60
N LEU A 185 9.21 5.59 -8.01
CA LEU A 185 8.96 6.50 -9.13
C LEU A 185 9.10 5.79 -10.49
N THR A 186 8.18 6.06 -11.42
CA THR A 186 8.28 5.52 -12.79
C THR A 186 9.59 5.92 -13.47
N ALA A 187 10.14 7.11 -13.19
CA ALA A 187 11.43 7.54 -13.70
C ALA A 187 12.58 6.59 -13.28
N SER A 188 12.64 6.19 -12.01
CA SER A 188 13.66 5.28 -11.46
C SER A 188 13.62 3.90 -12.10
N TYR A 189 12.42 3.41 -12.42
CA TYR A 189 12.20 2.05 -12.90
C TYR A 189 12.10 1.94 -14.42
N ARG A 190 12.03 3.07 -15.15
CA ARG A 190 11.99 3.08 -16.61
C ARG A 190 13.24 2.41 -17.18
N ASP A 191 13.04 1.51 -18.14
CA ASP A 191 14.12 0.76 -18.81
C ASP A 191 15.05 -0.04 -17.86
N SER A 192 14.60 -0.29 -16.61
CA SER A 192 15.37 -1.04 -15.62
C SER A 192 15.30 -2.56 -15.79
N GLY A 193 14.25 -3.06 -16.46
CA GLY A 193 13.97 -4.48 -16.59
C GLY A 193 13.19 -5.08 -15.41
N TYR A 194 12.61 -4.27 -14.52
CA TYR A 194 11.68 -4.79 -13.51
C TYR A 194 10.46 -5.49 -14.16
N ARG A 195 9.92 -6.49 -13.47
CA ARG A 195 8.85 -7.37 -13.99
C ARG A 195 7.52 -7.12 -13.31
N ALA A 196 7.53 -6.99 -12.00
CA ALA A 196 6.38 -6.60 -11.21
C ALA A 196 6.85 -5.77 -10.02
N ILE A 197 5.96 -4.95 -9.49
CA ILE A 197 6.23 -4.11 -8.34
C ILE A 197 5.01 -4.09 -7.41
N TYR A 198 5.25 -4.08 -6.12
CA TYR A 198 4.24 -3.85 -5.12
C TYR A 198 4.77 -2.84 -4.12
N GLY A 199 3.93 -1.90 -3.70
CA GLY A 199 4.31 -0.91 -2.71
C GLY A 199 3.19 -0.60 -1.74
N VAL A 200 3.57 -0.07 -0.57
CA VAL A 200 2.65 0.36 0.48
C VAL A 200 3.16 1.65 1.07
N ASP A 201 2.29 2.66 1.11
CA ASP A 201 2.52 3.86 1.90
C ASP A 201 1.81 3.69 3.24
N LEU A 202 2.52 3.95 4.33
CA LEU A 202 1.99 3.97 5.68
C LEU A 202 2.12 5.38 6.28
N GLY A 203 1.09 5.77 7.02
CA GLY A 203 1.09 6.95 7.86
C GLY A 203 1.01 6.58 9.33
N GLN A 204 1.21 7.56 10.20
CA GLN A 204 1.09 7.38 11.65
C GLN A 204 -0.03 8.24 12.23
N HIS A 205 -0.89 7.64 13.05
CA HIS A 205 -1.80 8.40 13.91
C HIS A 205 -1.06 8.90 15.16
N THR A 206 -0.76 10.19 15.21
CA THR A 206 -0.09 10.83 16.35
C THR A 206 -0.51 12.29 16.50
N ASN A 207 -0.33 12.84 17.70
CA ASN A 207 -0.50 14.27 17.98
C ASN A 207 0.78 15.08 17.66
N GLY A 208 1.89 14.39 17.38
CA GLY A 208 3.17 14.98 16.98
C GLY A 208 3.39 14.98 15.48
N PHE A 209 4.64 15.14 15.05
CA PHE A 209 5.00 14.94 13.65
C PHE A 209 4.89 13.45 13.30
N PRO A 210 4.07 13.06 12.32
CA PRO A 210 3.86 11.66 12.00
C PRO A 210 5.09 11.08 11.28
N HIS A 211 5.33 9.79 11.51
CA HIS A 211 6.17 9.01 10.61
C HIS A 211 5.38 8.69 9.34
N GLY A 212 6.02 8.89 8.19
CA GLY A 212 5.60 8.35 6.90
C GLY A 212 6.60 7.28 6.47
N VAL A 213 6.10 6.16 5.96
CA VAL A 213 6.94 5.06 5.43
C VAL A 213 6.40 4.68 4.07
N SER A 214 7.25 4.61 3.04
CA SER A 214 6.89 3.96 1.78
C SER A 214 7.78 2.74 1.58
N GLU A 215 7.16 1.58 1.40
CA GLU A 215 7.85 0.32 1.12
C GLU A 215 7.58 -0.09 -0.31
N PHE A 216 8.62 -0.28 -1.12
CA PHE A 216 8.50 -0.84 -2.46
C PHE A 216 9.35 -2.09 -2.62
N VAL A 217 8.76 -3.12 -3.24
CA VAL A 217 9.43 -4.36 -3.64
C VAL A 217 9.20 -4.60 -5.11
N ALA A 218 10.27 -4.91 -5.86
CA ALA A 218 10.20 -5.15 -7.30
C ALA A 218 10.93 -6.41 -7.71
N THR A 219 10.31 -7.25 -8.54
CA THR A 219 10.95 -8.42 -9.14
C THR A 219 11.72 -8.06 -10.40
N PHE A 220 12.80 -8.80 -10.63
CA PHE A 220 13.62 -8.78 -11.84
C PHE A 220 13.75 -10.22 -12.38
N ASP A 221 14.42 -10.38 -13.52
CA ASP A 221 14.65 -11.70 -14.12
C ASP A 221 15.48 -12.65 -13.24
N ASN A 222 16.41 -12.11 -12.45
CA ASN A 222 17.33 -12.88 -11.62
C ASN A 222 18.04 -11.96 -10.60
N ALA A 223 18.84 -12.57 -9.72
CA ALA A 223 19.57 -11.83 -8.70
C ALA A 223 20.60 -10.82 -9.25
N ALA A 224 21.23 -11.12 -10.38
CA ALA A 224 22.18 -10.20 -11.00
C ALA A 224 21.49 -8.91 -11.51
N ALA A 225 20.30 -9.04 -12.09
CA ALA A 225 19.49 -7.91 -12.54
C ALA A 225 19.03 -7.03 -11.37
N ALA A 226 18.50 -7.64 -10.30
CA ALA A 226 18.08 -6.92 -9.09
C ALA A 226 19.26 -6.19 -8.43
N LYS A 227 20.41 -6.85 -8.28
CA LYS A 227 21.63 -6.22 -7.75
C LYS A 227 22.14 -5.11 -8.66
N GLY A 228 22.03 -5.29 -9.97
CA GLY A 228 22.39 -4.29 -10.97
C GLY A 228 21.55 -3.02 -10.85
N PHE A 229 20.25 -3.15 -10.59
CA PHE A 229 19.37 -2.02 -10.29
C PHE A 229 19.82 -1.24 -9.06
N VAL A 230 20.02 -1.93 -7.92
CA VAL A 230 20.46 -1.29 -6.67
C VAL A 230 21.80 -0.57 -6.86
N THR A 231 22.74 -1.19 -7.57
CA THR A 231 24.05 -0.57 -7.86
C THR A 231 23.89 0.74 -8.64
N LYS A 232 23.02 0.76 -9.67
CA LYS A 232 22.74 1.97 -10.45
C LYS A 232 22.08 3.05 -9.61
N ALA A 233 21.08 2.68 -8.82
CA ALA A 233 20.39 3.60 -7.91
C ALA A 233 21.39 4.22 -6.91
N VAL A 234 22.20 3.40 -6.24
CA VAL A 234 23.21 3.88 -5.29
C VAL A 234 24.23 4.81 -5.95
N ASN A 235 24.69 4.51 -7.17
CA ASN A 235 25.59 5.40 -7.91
C ASN A 235 24.94 6.75 -8.25
N HIS A 236 23.66 6.75 -8.60
CA HIS A 236 22.90 7.95 -8.85
C HIS A 236 22.74 8.79 -7.58
N ILE A 237 22.35 8.16 -6.47
CA ILE A 237 22.24 8.80 -5.14
C ILE A 237 23.59 9.40 -4.70
N ASN A 238 24.69 8.67 -4.90
CA ASN A 238 26.04 9.18 -4.62
C ASN A 238 26.37 10.47 -5.38
N GLY A 239 25.88 10.62 -6.61
CA GLY A 239 26.01 11.85 -7.41
C GLY A 239 25.23 13.05 -6.85
N CYS A 240 24.33 12.82 -5.89
CA CYS A 240 23.54 13.83 -5.21
C CYS A 240 24.00 14.12 -3.78
N ALA A 241 24.94 13.35 -3.24
CA ALA A 241 25.48 13.59 -1.90
C ALA A 241 26.04 15.01 -1.76
N GLY A 242 25.63 15.71 -0.69
CA GLY A 242 26.00 17.09 -0.41
C GLY A 242 25.22 18.15 -1.19
N LYS A 243 24.36 17.77 -2.14
CA LYS A 243 23.48 18.70 -2.85
C LYS A 243 22.20 18.97 -2.06
N GLN A 244 21.57 20.10 -2.34
CA GLN A 244 20.21 20.38 -1.89
C GLN A 244 19.22 19.92 -2.96
N LEU A 245 18.09 19.39 -2.50
CA LEU A 245 16.90 19.12 -3.31
C LEU A 245 15.75 19.93 -2.74
N THR A 246 15.20 20.84 -3.54
CA THR A 246 14.02 21.62 -3.20
C THR A 246 12.79 20.96 -3.79
N TYR A 247 11.87 20.53 -2.93
CA TYR A 247 10.52 20.15 -3.31
C TYR A 247 9.58 21.36 -3.23
N SER A 248 8.64 21.47 -4.17
CA SER A 248 7.53 22.42 -4.06
C SER A 248 6.27 21.91 -4.74
N HIS A 249 5.11 22.23 -4.15
CA HIS A 249 3.78 21.94 -4.67
C HIS A 249 2.76 22.92 -4.09
N GLY A 250 2.01 23.63 -4.94
CA GLY A 250 0.81 24.35 -4.51
C GLY A 250 0.99 25.31 -3.31
N GLY A 251 2.14 26.00 -3.20
CA GLY A 251 2.44 26.90 -2.08
C GLY A 251 3.13 26.25 -0.88
N ILE A 252 3.38 24.93 -0.94
CA ILE A 252 4.18 24.17 0.01
C ILE A 252 5.59 23.97 -0.59
N SER A 253 6.64 24.11 0.21
CA SER A 253 8.00 23.74 -0.21
C SER A 253 8.84 23.19 0.94
N GLY A 254 9.86 22.40 0.61
CA GLY A 254 10.79 21.84 1.58
C GLY A 254 12.17 21.65 0.96
N ILE A 255 13.22 21.95 1.74
CA ILE A 255 14.61 21.81 1.28
C ILE A 255 15.25 20.62 1.99
N TYR A 256 15.57 19.59 1.20
CA TYR A 256 16.33 18.43 1.63
C TYR A 256 17.82 18.67 1.39
N SER A 257 18.67 18.38 2.36
CA SER A 257 20.12 18.27 2.16
C SER A 257 20.48 16.80 2.09
N VAL A 258 20.87 16.33 0.90
CA VAL A 258 21.13 14.91 0.63
C VAL A 258 22.45 14.51 1.30
N GLY A 259 22.39 13.50 2.18
CA GLY A 259 23.57 12.98 2.85
C GLY A 259 24.39 12.03 1.99
N THR A 260 25.54 11.62 2.52
CA THR A 260 26.37 10.58 1.91
C THR A 260 25.75 9.20 2.18
N PRO A 261 25.59 8.33 1.18
CA PRO A 261 25.16 6.96 1.39
C PRO A 261 26.07 6.18 2.34
N ALA A 262 25.47 5.37 3.21
CA ALA A 262 26.13 4.49 4.16
C ALA A 262 25.75 3.03 3.90
N GLN A 263 26.72 2.12 4.06
CA GLN A 263 26.49 0.69 3.87
C GLN A 263 26.39 -0.03 5.22
N THR A 264 25.34 -0.84 5.40
CA THR A 264 25.15 -1.72 6.56
C THR A 264 24.79 -3.12 6.07
N GLY A 265 25.80 -4.00 5.99
CA GLY A 265 25.62 -5.33 5.40
C GLY A 265 25.18 -5.23 3.94
N PRO A 266 24.06 -5.85 3.52
CA PRO A 266 23.56 -5.77 2.15
C PRO A 266 22.78 -4.47 1.84
N VAL A 267 22.52 -3.63 2.85
CA VAL A 267 21.68 -2.44 2.73
C VAL A 267 22.52 -1.19 2.53
N THR A 268 22.17 -0.38 1.54
CA THR A 268 22.68 1.00 1.40
C THR A 268 21.59 1.97 1.85
N SER A 269 21.89 2.86 2.78
CA SER A 269 20.96 3.90 3.23
C SER A 269 21.50 5.30 2.95
N VAL A 270 20.61 6.26 2.74
CA VAL A 270 20.91 7.68 2.58
C VAL A 270 19.97 8.49 3.45
N ARG A 271 20.54 9.36 4.29
CA ARG A 271 19.78 10.31 5.10
C ARG A 271 19.80 11.68 4.45
N SER A 272 18.63 12.24 4.20
CA SER A 272 18.44 13.58 3.71
C SER A 272 17.77 14.43 4.80
N THR A 273 18.49 15.40 5.36
CA THR A 273 17.92 16.25 6.41
C THR A 273 16.94 17.24 5.79
N LEU A 274 15.78 17.43 6.43
CA LEU A 274 14.79 18.40 5.99
C LEU A 274 14.95 19.67 6.83
N GLY A 275 15.34 20.78 6.19
CA GLY A 275 15.60 22.04 6.87
C GLY A 275 14.33 22.83 7.14
N THR A 276 14.06 23.80 6.27
CA THR A 276 12.88 24.66 6.36
C THR A 276 11.77 24.16 5.47
N VAL A 277 10.54 24.16 5.99
CA VAL A 277 9.31 23.92 5.23
C VAL A 277 8.52 25.22 5.16
N GLN A 278 8.07 25.57 3.96
CA GLN A 278 7.08 26.62 3.76
C GLN A 278 5.72 25.99 3.49
N ASP A 279 4.68 26.56 4.08
CA ASP A 279 3.29 26.19 3.85
C ASP A 279 2.46 27.47 3.74
N ASN A 280 2.02 27.80 2.53
CA ASN A 280 1.14 28.94 2.26
C ASN A 280 1.62 30.26 2.89
N GLY A 281 2.93 30.51 2.82
CA GLY A 281 3.58 31.71 3.35
C GLY A 281 4.03 31.60 4.82
N ARG A 282 3.74 30.50 5.51
CA ARG A 282 4.27 30.19 6.84
C ARG A 282 5.56 29.38 6.73
N THR A 283 6.63 29.88 7.33
CA THR A 283 7.93 29.20 7.38
C THR A 283 8.10 28.48 8.72
N THR A 284 8.42 27.18 8.68
CA THR A 284 8.70 26.34 9.86
C THR A 284 10.07 25.70 9.72
N ASP A 285 10.95 25.92 10.70
CA ASP A 285 12.20 25.17 10.81
C ASP A 285 11.92 23.79 11.42
N VAL A 286 11.97 22.75 10.59
CA VAL A 286 11.83 21.36 11.01
C VAL A 286 13.18 20.66 11.16
N GLY A 287 14.25 21.27 10.66
CA GLY A 287 15.63 20.80 10.81
C GLY A 287 16.09 20.88 12.27
N GLY A 288 15.74 21.96 12.97
CA GLY A 288 15.93 22.07 14.42
C GLY A 288 15.14 21.04 15.25
N GLN A 289 14.24 20.27 14.62
CA GLN A 289 13.48 19.18 15.23
C GLN A 289 13.98 17.79 14.78
N HIS A 290 15.19 17.72 14.21
CA HIS A 290 15.81 16.49 13.72
C HIS A 290 14.96 15.75 12.69
N THR A 291 14.20 16.49 11.88
CA THR A 291 13.38 15.91 10.81
C THR A 291 14.26 15.50 9.64
N SER A 292 14.09 14.28 9.16
CA SER A 292 14.83 13.77 7.99
C SER A 292 13.98 12.80 7.18
N ALA A 293 14.35 12.64 5.92
CA ALA A 293 13.99 11.50 5.12
C ALA A 293 15.17 10.51 5.12
N LEU A 294 14.91 9.23 5.33
CA LEU A 294 15.89 8.17 5.31
C LEU A 294 15.42 7.14 4.29
N ARG A 295 16.18 6.96 3.21
CA ARG A 295 15.91 5.93 2.20
C ARG A 295 16.92 4.81 2.33
N ALA A 296 16.49 3.57 2.15
CA ALA A 296 17.34 2.39 2.20
C ALA A 296 16.99 1.42 1.06
N LEU A 297 18.01 0.88 0.40
CA LEU A 297 17.88 -0.03 -0.74
C LEU A 297 18.72 -1.28 -0.53
N ALA A 298 18.19 -2.43 -0.97
CA ALA A 298 18.91 -3.68 -1.04
C ALA A 298 18.33 -4.60 -2.11
N ALA A 299 19.06 -5.67 -2.43
CA ALA A 299 18.57 -6.76 -3.28
C ALA A 299 18.84 -8.12 -2.64
N LYS A 300 17.90 -9.05 -2.78
CA LYS A 300 18.04 -10.46 -2.41
C LYS A 300 17.21 -11.31 -3.36
N ALA A 301 17.78 -12.44 -3.81
CA ALA A 301 17.25 -13.19 -4.94
C ALA A 301 16.92 -12.25 -6.11
N ASN A 302 15.84 -12.49 -6.84
CA ASN A 302 15.41 -11.61 -7.94
C ASN A 302 14.63 -10.36 -7.48
N VAL A 303 14.70 -9.96 -6.21
CA VAL A 303 13.90 -8.86 -5.65
C VAL A 303 14.77 -7.69 -5.22
N VAL A 304 14.35 -6.48 -5.59
CA VAL A 304 14.81 -5.22 -5.00
C VAL A 304 13.84 -4.79 -3.90
N VAL A 305 14.39 -4.34 -2.78
CA VAL A 305 13.67 -3.70 -1.68
C VAL A 305 14.13 -2.26 -1.60
N ASP A 306 13.19 -1.31 -1.59
CA ASP A 306 13.43 0.12 -1.61
C ASP A 306 12.44 0.80 -0.66
N VAL A 307 12.92 1.26 0.48
CA VAL A 307 12.10 1.83 1.55
C VAL A 307 12.53 3.26 1.80
N ASP A 308 11.58 4.18 1.92
CA ASP A 308 11.81 5.51 2.47
C ASP A 308 11.03 5.70 3.79
N VAL A 309 11.58 6.52 4.67
CA VAL A 309 10.98 6.88 5.95
C VAL A 309 11.16 8.37 6.14
N ILE A 310 10.09 9.11 6.42
CA ILE A 310 10.15 10.50 6.85
C ILE A 310 9.65 10.62 8.28
N GLY A 311 10.37 11.36 9.11
CA GLY A 311 10.05 11.50 10.52
C GLY A 311 11.11 12.28 11.27
N ARG A 312 10.96 12.32 12.59
CA ARG A 312 11.93 12.94 13.51
C ARG A 312 12.73 11.87 14.20
N ASP A 313 13.98 12.21 14.53
CA ASP A 313 14.86 11.34 15.32
C ASP A 313 15.00 9.92 14.72
N LEU A 314 14.89 9.82 13.39
CA LEU A 314 14.99 8.54 12.68
C LEU A 314 16.34 7.92 13.02
N GLY A 315 16.37 6.74 13.62
CA GLY A 315 17.62 6.00 13.85
C GLY A 315 18.11 5.38 12.54
N ASP A 316 18.38 4.08 12.56
CA ASP A 316 18.60 3.30 11.34
C ASP A 316 17.29 2.70 10.79
N ASP A 317 16.18 3.42 10.97
CA ASP A 317 14.82 2.91 10.81
C ASP A 317 14.57 2.29 9.43
N ALA A 318 14.94 2.99 8.35
CA ALA A 318 14.80 2.46 6.99
C ALA A 318 15.66 1.20 6.77
N THR A 319 16.85 1.14 7.37
CA THR A 319 17.72 -0.05 7.32
C THR A 319 17.05 -1.23 8.03
N ALA A 320 16.43 -1.00 9.20
CA ALA A 320 15.71 -2.02 9.95
C ALA A 320 14.50 -2.56 9.18
N LEU A 321 13.74 -1.67 8.51
CA LEU A 321 12.61 -2.06 7.67
C LEU A 321 13.06 -2.88 6.46
N VAL A 322 14.10 -2.43 5.74
CA VAL A 322 14.68 -3.19 4.62
C VAL A 322 15.14 -4.57 5.09
N GLN A 323 15.84 -4.67 6.23
CA GLN A 323 16.25 -5.97 6.78
C GLN A 323 15.06 -6.87 7.13
N GLY A 324 13.97 -6.31 7.67
CA GLY A 324 12.72 -7.02 7.92
C GLY A 324 12.12 -7.62 6.64
N ILE A 325 12.08 -6.85 5.55
CA ILE A 325 11.60 -7.31 4.24
C ILE A 325 12.55 -8.36 3.64
N LEU A 326 13.87 -8.15 3.72
CA LEU A 326 14.87 -9.12 3.26
C LEU A 326 14.75 -10.48 3.98
N GLY A 327 14.30 -10.47 5.24
CA GLY A 327 14.00 -11.68 6.03
C GLY A 327 12.80 -12.48 5.49
N ARG A 328 11.89 -11.85 4.73
CA ARG A 328 10.72 -12.49 4.13
C ARG A 328 10.98 -13.05 2.73
N ILE A 329 12.06 -12.62 2.08
CA ILE A 329 12.45 -13.13 0.77
C ILE A 329 13.10 -14.52 0.93
N PRO A 330 12.65 -15.55 0.19
CA PRO A 330 13.27 -16.88 0.21
C PRO A 330 14.78 -16.85 -0.11
N SER A 331 15.52 -17.82 0.44
CA SER A 331 16.95 -18.02 0.19
C SER A 331 17.18 -19.06 -0.91
#